data_AF-A0A8S2Z7U0-F1
#
_entry.id   AF-A0A8S2Z7U0-F1
#
_cell.length_a   1.000
_cell.length_b   1.000
_cell.length_c   1.000
_cell.angle_alpha   90.00
_cell.angle_beta   90.00
_cell.angle_gamma   90.00
#
_symmetry.space_group_name_H-M   'P 1'
#
loop_
_entity.id
_entity.type
_entity.pdbx_description
1 polymer ?
#
loop_
_entity_poly.entity_id
_entity_poly.type
_entity_poly.pdbx_seq_one_letter_code
_entity_poly.pdbx_strand_id
1 'polypeptide(L)'
;MSEVKQRCQLEGCTRAASTRCYCCNKSVCTRHFTEHIEAVRAQIDPLADEINRTVEKIQGLIIDHLTKTPRAQLDQWKAGMHQLVDDIYFEKSQEMDTLIEQNKEEFADHKKHHLEMIMKIQDDVKQLVEDGDATFEQVQLVKAQLINVEKAMGLFQENFICINAQISGRDLLKVRSNLNKLQVIRAKSSVQKPASSSEIFLCFCL
;
A
#
# COMPACT_ATOMS: atom_id res chain seq x y z
N MET A 1 10.78 11.05 -83.20
CA MET A 1 10.91 11.49 -81.79
C MET A 1 10.99 10.23 -80.94
N SER A 2 12.17 9.88 -80.46
CA SER A 2 12.40 8.62 -79.76
C SER A 2 11.98 8.75 -78.30
N GLU A 3 10.94 8.02 -77.88
CA GLU A 3 10.54 7.93 -76.47
C GLU A 3 11.70 7.33 -75.66
N VAL A 4 12.24 8.12 -74.74
CA VAL A 4 13.25 7.64 -73.78
C VAL A 4 12.54 6.70 -72.82
N LYS A 5 12.65 5.39 -73.06
CA LYS A 5 12.26 4.37 -72.06
C LYS A 5 13.02 4.68 -70.77
N GLN A 6 12.28 5.04 -69.72
CA GLN A 6 12.86 5.28 -68.40
C GLN A 6 13.72 4.08 -67.99
N ARG A 7 14.88 4.31 -67.39
CA ARG A 7 15.75 3.22 -66.90
C ARG A 7 15.31 2.76 -65.52
N CYS A 8 15.64 1.51 -65.18
CA CYS A 8 15.45 0.97 -63.85
C CYS A 8 16.20 1.83 -62.82
N GLN A 9 15.51 2.26 -61.77
CA GLN A 9 16.02 3.16 -60.72
C GLN A 9 16.71 2.43 -59.56
N LEU A 10 17.08 1.16 -59.77
CA LEU A 10 17.89 0.40 -58.81
C LEU A 10 19.36 0.51 -59.18
N GLU A 11 20.20 0.69 -58.15
CA GLU A 11 21.64 0.89 -58.31
C GLU A 11 22.27 -0.25 -59.12
N GLY A 12 23.09 0.11 -60.11
CA GLY A 12 23.76 -0.85 -60.99
C GLY A 12 22.89 -1.46 -62.10
N CYS A 13 21.61 -1.10 -62.23
CA CYS A 13 20.76 -1.63 -63.30
C CYS A 13 20.72 -0.73 -64.55
N THR A 14 21.13 -1.26 -65.70
CA THR A 14 21.06 -0.54 -66.99
C THR A 14 19.82 -0.87 -67.82
N ARG A 15 18.97 -1.79 -67.34
CA ARG A 15 17.77 -2.26 -68.07
C ARG A 15 16.68 -1.18 -68.10
N ALA A 16 15.87 -1.18 -69.17
CA ALA A 16 14.68 -0.34 -69.24
C ALA A 16 13.69 -0.72 -68.12
N ALA A 17 13.13 0.29 -67.47
CA ALA A 17 12.00 0.11 -66.56
C ALA A 17 10.78 -0.33 -67.36
N SER A 18 10.05 -1.28 -66.80
CA SER A 18 8.81 -1.82 -67.38
C SER A 18 7.60 -1.51 -66.51
N THR A 19 7.80 -1.29 -65.21
CA THR A 19 6.72 -1.00 -64.27
C THR A 19 7.21 -0.08 -63.14
N ARG A 20 6.30 0.63 -62.49
CA ARG A 20 6.57 1.40 -61.27
C ARG A 20 6.08 0.61 -60.07
N CYS A 21 6.99 0.26 -59.16
CA CYS A 21 6.61 -0.32 -57.88
C CYS A 21 6.01 0.78 -57.00
N TYR A 22 4.74 0.65 -56.64
CA TYR A 22 4.06 1.60 -55.74
C TYR A 22 4.61 1.53 -54.31
N CYS A 23 5.01 0.35 -53.83
CA CYS A 23 5.55 0.17 -52.47
C CYS A 23 6.89 0.93 -52.29
N CYS A 24 7.75 0.91 -53.31
CA CYS A 24 9.06 1.55 -53.27
C CYS A 24 9.08 2.93 -53.96
N ASN A 25 7.97 3.31 -54.61
CA ASN A 25 7.85 4.49 -55.47
C ASN A 25 8.95 4.62 -56.54
N LYS A 26 9.42 3.49 -57.07
CA LYS A 26 10.54 3.41 -58.04
C LYS A 26 10.12 2.73 -59.33
N SER A 27 10.57 3.25 -60.47
CA SER A 27 10.48 2.61 -61.78
C SER A 27 11.52 1.51 -61.89
N VAL A 28 11.08 0.26 -62.05
CA VAL A 28 11.92 -0.94 -62.02
C VAL A 28 11.74 -1.78 -63.28
N CYS A 29 12.76 -2.56 -63.65
CA CYS A 29 12.64 -3.54 -64.72
C CYS A 29 11.90 -4.80 -64.23
N THR A 30 11.38 -5.61 -65.16
CA THR A 30 10.55 -6.78 -64.84
C THR A 30 11.27 -7.75 -63.92
N ARG A 31 12.58 -7.97 -64.12
CA ARG A 31 13.38 -8.87 -63.26
C ARG A 31 13.39 -8.40 -61.80
N HIS A 32 13.75 -7.14 -61.55
CA HIS A 32 13.79 -6.61 -60.19
C HIS A 32 12.40 -6.50 -59.56
N PHE A 33 11.35 -6.33 -60.36
CA PHE A 33 9.98 -6.37 -59.86
C PHE A 33 9.60 -7.79 -59.39
N THR A 34 9.96 -8.83 -60.16
CA THR A 34 9.76 -10.23 -59.77
C THR A 34 10.56 -10.59 -58.52
N GLU A 35 11.86 -10.26 -58.48
CA GLU A 35 12.72 -10.48 -57.29
C GLU A 35 12.15 -9.76 -56.05
N HIS A 36 11.60 -8.55 -56.22
CA HIS A 36 10.94 -7.83 -55.14
C HIS A 36 9.67 -8.53 -54.65
N ILE A 37 8.82 -9.04 -55.55
CA ILE A 37 7.62 -9.80 -55.18
C ILE A 37 8.00 -11.09 -54.46
N GLU A 38 9.02 -11.80 -54.92
CA GLU A 38 9.53 -13.01 -54.28
C GLU A 38 10.09 -12.72 -52.89
N ALA A 39 10.85 -11.63 -52.74
CA ALA A 39 11.37 -11.20 -51.44
C ALA A 39 10.27 -10.78 -50.46
N VAL A 40 9.17 -10.18 -50.95
CA VAL A 40 8.00 -9.85 -50.12
C VAL A 40 7.24 -11.13 -49.75
N ARG A 41 7.03 -12.05 -50.69
CA ARG A 41 6.37 -13.34 -50.43
C ARG A 41 7.14 -14.20 -49.43
N ALA A 42 8.46 -14.21 -49.53
CA ALA A 42 9.33 -14.93 -48.60
C ALA A 42 9.24 -14.44 -47.14
N GLN A 43 8.71 -13.23 -46.90
CA GLN A 43 8.51 -12.69 -45.56
C GLN A 43 7.13 -13.00 -44.97
N ILE A 44 6.17 -13.49 -45.76
CA ILE A 44 4.81 -13.75 -45.30
C ILE A 44 4.78 -14.91 -44.31
N ASP A 45 5.44 -16.03 -44.65
CA ASP A 45 5.44 -17.22 -43.78
C ASP A 45 6.16 -16.95 -42.44
N PRO A 46 7.37 -16.33 -42.40
CA PRO A 46 8.01 -15.95 -41.13
C PRO A 46 7.16 -15.01 -40.26
N LEU A 47 6.43 -14.08 -40.89
CA LEU A 47 5.54 -13.17 -40.17
C LEU A 47 4.33 -13.91 -39.59
N ALA A 48 3.75 -14.86 -40.32
CA ALA A 48 2.68 -15.71 -39.83
C ALA A 48 3.14 -16.55 -38.63
N ASP A 49 4.35 -17.11 -38.69
CA ASP A 49 4.95 -17.84 -37.56
C ASP A 49 5.18 -16.95 -36.34
N GLU A 50 5.63 -15.70 -36.54
CA GLU A 50 5.82 -14.75 -35.44
C GLU A 50 4.50 -14.35 -34.79
N ILE A 51 3.44 -14.15 -35.59
CA ILE A 51 2.09 -13.89 -35.11
C ILE A 51 1.60 -15.10 -34.29
N ASN A 52 1.72 -16.31 -34.83
CA ASN A 52 1.27 -17.53 -34.15
C ASN A 52 2.00 -17.75 -32.82
N ARG A 53 3.33 -17.61 -32.80
CA ARG A 53 4.13 -17.65 -31.55
C ARG A 53 3.67 -16.60 -30.55
N THR A 54 3.28 -15.42 -31.01
CA THR A 54 2.79 -14.35 -30.13
C THR A 54 1.40 -14.67 -29.59
N VAL A 55 0.52 -15.24 -30.41
CA VAL A 55 -0.80 -15.73 -29.99
C VAL A 55 -0.66 -16.82 -28.93
N GLU A 56 0.22 -17.81 -29.14
CA GLU A 56 0.48 -18.87 -28.16
C GLU A 56 1.00 -18.31 -26.84
N LYS A 57 1.91 -17.33 -26.87
CA LYS A 57 2.38 -16.64 -25.66
C LYS A 57 1.26 -15.94 -24.91
N ILE A 58 0.36 -15.27 -25.62
CA ILE A 58 -0.79 -14.59 -25.01
C ILE A 58 -1.77 -15.61 -24.44
N GLN A 59 -2.05 -16.69 -25.16
CA GLN A 59 -2.93 -17.77 -24.70
C GLN A 59 -2.35 -18.52 -23.49
N GLY A 60 -1.02 -18.60 -23.39
CA GLY A 60 -0.31 -19.17 -22.24
C GLY A 60 -0.28 -18.27 -20.99
N LEU A 61 -0.82 -17.05 -21.03
CA LEU A 61 -0.91 -16.18 -19.85
C LEU A 61 -1.99 -16.70 -18.89
N ILE A 62 -1.55 -17.31 -17.78
CA ILE A 62 -2.43 -17.82 -16.73
C ILE A 62 -2.49 -16.80 -15.59
N ILE A 63 -3.70 -16.33 -15.25
CA ILE A 63 -3.93 -15.33 -14.19
C ILE A 63 -3.34 -15.77 -12.85
N ASP A 64 -3.43 -17.06 -12.52
CA ASP A 64 -2.88 -17.60 -11.27
C ASP A 64 -1.37 -17.43 -11.19
N HIS A 65 -0.65 -17.55 -12.31
CA HIS A 65 0.79 -17.27 -12.34
C HIS A 65 1.10 -15.78 -12.18
N LEU A 66 0.28 -14.91 -12.78
CA LEU A 66 0.44 -13.45 -12.68
C LEU A 66 0.13 -12.93 -11.27
N THR A 67 -0.75 -13.60 -10.53
CA THR A 67 -1.21 -13.19 -9.19
C THR A 67 -0.45 -13.87 -8.05
N LYS A 68 0.26 -14.98 -8.32
CA LYS A 68 1.05 -15.70 -7.31
C LYS A 68 2.07 -14.80 -6.61
N THR A 69 2.79 -13.96 -7.35
CA THR A 69 3.82 -13.08 -6.78
C THR A 69 3.23 -11.97 -5.90
N PRO A 70 2.24 -11.17 -6.36
CA PRO A 70 1.57 -10.20 -5.48
C PRO A 70 0.94 -10.84 -4.24
N ARG A 71 0.38 -12.05 -4.38
CA ARG A 71 -0.20 -12.76 -3.24
C ARG A 71 0.86 -13.17 -2.22
N ALA A 72 1.97 -13.75 -2.68
CA ALA A 72 3.09 -14.09 -1.82
C ALA A 72 3.67 -12.85 -1.10
N GLN A 73 3.75 -11.71 -1.79
CA GLN A 73 4.17 -10.44 -1.19
C GLN A 73 3.20 -9.98 -0.08
N LEU A 74 1.88 -10.14 -0.29
CA LEU A 74 0.88 -9.80 0.72
C LEU A 74 0.95 -10.74 1.93
N ASP A 75 1.15 -12.04 1.69
CA ASP A 75 1.30 -13.04 2.75
C ASP A 75 2.58 -12.78 3.56
N GLN A 76 3.69 -12.41 2.89
CA GLN A 76 4.92 -11.99 3.55
C GLN A 76 4.74 -10.72 4.38
N TRP A 77 4.05 -9.71 3.84
CA TRP A 77 3.73 -8.49 4.59
C TRP A 77 2.90 -8.80 5.83
N LYS A 78 1.88 -9.66 5.71
CA LYS A 78 1.06 -10.10 6.85
C LYS A 78 1.93 -10.76 7.93
N ALA A 79 2.80 -11.69 7.55
CA ALA A 79 3.71 -12.36 8.48
C ALA A 79 4.64 -11.35 9.18
N GLY A 80 5.21 -10.40 8.43
CA GLY A 80 6.06 -9.35 8.99
C GLY A 80 5.31 -8.43 9.97
N MET A 81 4.05 -8.10 9.70
CA MET A 81 3.24 -7.30 10.63
C MET A 81 2.92 -8.05 11.92
N HIS A 82 2.64 -9.35 11.86
CA HIS A 82 2.45 -10.15 13.07
C HIS A 82 3.72 -10.19 13.91
N GLN A 83 4.87 -10.45 13.29
CA GLN A 83 6.15 -10.42 13.98
C GLN A 83 6.42 -9.06 14.63
N LEU A 84 6.16 -7.96 13.93
CA LEU A 84 6.35 -6.61 14.47
C LEU A 84 5.46 -6.35 15.70
N VAL A 85 4.21 -6.83 15.68
CA VAL A 85 3.31 -6.72 16.84
C VAL A 85 3.86 -7.52 18.02
N ASP A 86 4.34 -8.74 17.77
CA ASP A 86 4.91 -9.59 18.81
C ASP A 86 6.20 -8.98 19.40
N ASP A 87 7.06 -8.43 18.55
CA ASP A 87 8.31 -7.76 18.97
C ASP A 87 8.01 -6.52 19.84
N ILE A 88 7.08 -5.66 19.42
CA ILE A 88 6.64 -4.49 20.20
C ILE A 88 6.02 -4.93 21.53
N TYR A 89 5.17 -5.95 21.52
CA TYR A 89 4.56 -6.47 22.73
C TYR A 89 5.63 -6.98 23.71
N PHE A 90 6.60 -7.73 23.21
CA PHE A 90 7.70 -8.26 24.00
C PHE A 90 8.56 -7.15 24.61
N GLU A 91 8.97 -6.17 23.79
CA GLU A 91 9.74 -5.01 24.24
C GLU A 91 8.99 -4.23 25.33
N LYS A 92 7.70 -3.91 25.10
CA LYS A 92 6.89 -3.18 26.09
C LYS A 92 6.58 -3.98 27.35
N SER A 93 6.48 -5.30 27.24
CA SER A 93 6.36 -6.17 28.41
C SER A 93 7.63 -6.12 29.26
N GLN A 94 8.82 -6.14 28.64
CA GLN A 94 10.08 -6.00 29.38
C GLN A 94 10.25 -4.62 30.01
N GLU A 95 9.88 -3.55 29.30
CA GLU A 95 9.87 -2.20 29.87
C GLU A 95 8.94 -2.13 31.09
N MET A 96 7.75 -2.72 30.99
CA MET A 96 6.80 -2.80 32.09
C MET A 96 7.37 -3.58 33.28
N ASP A 97 7.93 -4.76 33.07
CA ASP A 97 8.55 -5.56 34.13
C ASP A 97 9.69 -4.80 34.83
N THR A 98 10.47 -4.05 34.05
CA THR A 98 11.55 -3.20 34.58
C THR A 98 11.01 -2.07 35.45
N LEU A 99 9.95 -1.39 35.01
CA LEU A 99 9.29 -0.33 35.79
C LEU A 99 8.65 -0.90 37.06
N ILE A 100 8.03 -2.08 36.99
CA ILE A 100 7.50 -2.77 38.17
C ILE A 100 8.64 -2.97 39.17
N GLU A 101 9.78 -3.53 38.74
CA GLU A 101 10.92 -3.80 39.61
C GLU A 101 11.48 -2.53 40.24
N GLN A 102 11.67 -1.47 39.45
CA GLN A 102 12.19 -0.18 39.91
C GLN A 102 11.27 0.48 40.93
N ASN A 103 9.96 0.35 40.76
CA ASN A 103 8.97 1.01 41.61
C ASN A 103 8.50 0.13 42.78
N LYS A 104 9.08 -1.06 43.00
CA LYS A 104 8.69 -1.95 44.12
C LYS A 104 8.87 -1.30 45.48
N GLU A 105 9.97 -0.58 45.68
CA GLU A 105 10.27 0.10 46.94
C GLU A 105 9.28 1.24 47.19
N GLU A 106 9.03 2.08 46.18
CA GLU A 106 8.05 3.15 46.24
C GLU A 106 6.63 2.62 46.50
N PHE A 107 6.26 1.49 45.88
CA PHE A 107 5.01 0.80 46.16
C PHE A 107 4.92 0.34 47.63
N ALA A 108 6.00 -0.26 48.14
CA ALA A 108 6.05 -0.74 49.52
C ALA A 108 5.93 0.43 50.51
N ASP A 109 6.59 1.56 50.23
CA ASP A 109 6.54 2.78 51.04
C ASP A 109 5.16 3.43 51.01
N HIS A 110 4.54 3.56 49.83
CA HIS A 110 3.17 4.07 49.71
C HIS A 110 2.17 3.17 50.45
N LYS A 111 2.29 1.85 50.30
CA LYS A 111 1.46 0.88 51.02
C LYS A 111 1.65 1.02 52.52
N LYS A 112 2.88 1.12 52.99
CA LYS A 112 3.21 1.28 54.42
C LYS A 112 2.62 2.58 54.96
N HIS A 113 2.78 3.70 54.24
CA HIS A 113 2.23 4.99 54.63
C HIS A 113 0.70 4.95 54.78
N HIS A 114 -0.02 4.37 53.82
CA HIS A 114 -1.47 4.24 53.91
C HIS A 114 -1.92 3.30 55.04
N LEU A 115 -1.15 2.23 55.33
CA LEU A 115 -1.40 1.38 56.50
C LEU A 115 -1.23 2.16 57.81
N GLU A 116 -0.18 2.97 57.94
CA GLU A 116 0.05 3.83 59.11
C GLU A 116 -1.08 4.85 59.30
N MET A 117 -1.60 5.44 58.21
CA MET A 117 -2.76 6.32 58.27
C MET A 117 -4.02 5.60 58.76
N ILE A 118 -4.26 4.37 58.28
CA ILE A 118 -5.41 3.56 58.73
C ILE A 118 -5.26 3.15 60.19
N MET A 119 -4.06 2.78 60.64
CA MET A 119 -3.80 2.48 62.05
C MET A 119 -4.10 3.69 62.93
N LYS A 120 -3.69 4.89 62.51
CA LYS A 120 -4.02 6.13 63.22
C LYS A 120 -5.52 6.38 63.28
N ILE A 121 -6.23 6.20 62.16
CA ILE A 121 -7.70 6.31 62.11
C ILE A 121 -8.35 5.28 63.06
N GLN A 122 -7.83 4.05 63.14
CA GLN A 122 -8.30 3.03 64.06
C GLN A 122 -8.07 3.42 65.53
N ASP A 123 -6.91 3.98 65.85
CA ASP A 123 -6.60 4.49 67.19
C ASP A 123 -7.51 5.66 67.56
N ASP A 124 -7.74 6.60 66.64
CA ASP A 124 -8.67 7.73 66.84
C ASP A 124 -10.10 7.23 67.09
N VAL A 125 -10.57 6.23 66.32
CA VAL A 125 -11.88 5.59 66.56
C VAL A 125 -11.93 4.91 67.92
N LYS A 126 -10.87 4.17 68.29
CA LYS A 126 -10.81 3.47 69.58
C LYS A 126 -10.86 4.45 70.74
N GLN A 127 -10.13 5.56 70.65
CA GLN A 127 -10.15 6.61 71.67
C GLN A 127 -11.55 7.24 71.79
N LEU A 128 -12.20 7.57 70.67
CA LEU A 128 -13.59 8.08 70.69
C LEU A 128 -14.59 7.10 71.32
N VAL A 129 -14.36 5.79 71.19
CA VAL A 129 -15.17 4.74 71.83
C VAL A 129 -14.87 4.65 73.34
N GLU A 130 -13.60 4.76 73.73
CA GLU A 130 -13.17 4.71 75.14
C GLU A 130 -13.61 5.95 75.94
N ASP A 131 -13.55 7.14 75.34
CA ASP A 131 -13.95 8.41 75.97
C ASP A 131 -15.47 8.47 76.20
N GLY A 132 -16.26 7.77 75.37
CA GLY A 132 -17.71 7.59 75.56
C GLY A 132 -18.57 8.82 75.27
N ASP A 133 -17.98 9.96 74.87
CA ASP A 133 -18.65 11.24 74.62
C ASP A 133 -18.32 11.85 73.23
N ALA A 134 -18.09 11.00 72.23
CA ALA A 134 -17.75 11.44 70.88
C ALA A 134 -18.79 12.40 70.25
N THR A 135 -18.32 13.56 69.79
CA THR A 135 -19.14 14.53 69.07
C THR A 135 -19.38 14.12 67.63
N PHE A 136 -20.48 14.60 67.04
CA PHE A 136 -20.78 14.37 65.63
C PHE A 136 -19.65 14.87 64.71
N GLU A 137 -19.04 16.01 65.02
CA GLU A 137 -17.94 16.58 64.25
C GLU A 137 -16.70 15.68 64.24
N GLN A 138 -16.32 15.10 65.40
CA GLN A 138 -15.23 14.14 65.49
C GLN A 138 -15.50 12.90 64.62
N VAL A 139 -16.72 12.37 64.65
CA VAL A 139 -17.09 11.22 63.81
C VAL A 139 -17.04 11.56 62.32
N GLN A 140 -17.48 12.76 61.92
CA GLN A 140 -17.39 13.20 60.52
C GLN A 140 -15.94 13.41 60.07
N LEU A 141 -15.08 13.93 60.94
CA LEU A 141 -13.66 14.11 60.65
C LEU A 141 -12.98 12.78 60.34
N VAL A 142 -13.17 11.78 61.19
CA VAL A 142 -12.61 10.42 61.02
C VAL A 142 -13.15 9.77 59.74
N LYS A 143 -14.45 9.91 59.45
CA LYS A 143 -15.04 9.43 58.19
C LYS A 143 -14.42 10.10 56.96
N ALA A 144 -14.20 11.42 57.02
CA ALA A 144 -13.59 12.15 55.92
C ALA A 144 -12.14 11.71 55.71
N GLN A 145 -11.38 11.46 56.78
CA GLN A 145 -10.02 10.93 56.70
C GLN A 145 -9.99 9.55 56.02
N LEU A 146 -10.90 8.63 56.40
CA LEU A 146 -11.01 7.32 55.77
C LEU A 146 -11.29 7.43 54.26
N ILE A 147 -12.26 8.25 53.87
CA ILE A 147 -12.60 8.48 52.46
C ILE A 147 -11.40 9.04 51.68
N ASN A 148 -10.60 9.91 52.29
CA ASN A 148 -9.42 10.48 51.65
C ASN A 148 -8.33 9.42 51.43
N VAL A 149 -8.11 8.52 52.38
CA VAL A 149 -7.18 7.38 52.22
C VAL A 149 -7.65 6.47 51.09
N GLU A 150 -8.93 6.11 51.06
CA GLU A 150 -9.52 5.28 50.00
C GLU A 150 -9.33 5.91 48.61
N LYS A 151 -9.60 7.21 48.46
CA LYS A 151 -9.38 7.94 47.20
C LYS A 151 -7.91 7.98 46.80
N ALA A 152 -7.02 8.25 47.74
CA ALA A 152 -5.59 8.30 47.47
C ALA A 152 -5.06 6.94 46.98
N MET A 153 -5.50 5.84 47.59
CA MET A 153 -5.15 4.50 47.11
C MET A 153 -5.70 4.21 45.72
N GLY A 154 -6.94 4.62 45.42
CA GLY A 154 -7.52 4.46 44.08
C GLY A 154 -6.69 5.16 43.00
N LEU A 155 -6.31 6.42 43.24
CA LEU A 155 -5.45 7.16 42.32
C LEU A 155 -4.08 6.52 42.16
N PHE A 156 -3.49 6.02 43.24
CA PHE A 156 -2.20 5.33 43.17
C PHE A 156 -2.28 4.05 42.32
N GLN A 157 -3.33 3.25 42.49
CA GLN A 157 -3.54 2.02 41.70
C GLN A 157 -3.69 2.31 40.21
N GLU A 158 -4.45 3.34 39.85
CA GLU A 158 -4.69 3.71 38.44
C GLU A 158 -3.44 4.28 37.75
N ASN A 159 -2.52 4.87 38.51
CA ASN A 159 -1.37 5.58 37.96
C ASN A 159 -0.02 4.86 38.18
N PHE A 160 0.00 3.72 38.87
CA PHE A 160 1.24 3.01 39.17
C PHE A 160 2.01 2.64 37.89
N ILE A 161 1.33 2.04 36.91
CA ILE A 161 1.85 1.83 35.54
C ILE A 161 0.67 1.93 34.55
N CYS A 162 0.82 2.75 33.51
CA CYS A 162 -0.20 2.94 32.49
C CYS A 162 0.39 2.75 31.08
N ILE A 163 -0.32 1.99 30.24
CA ILE A 163 0.01 1.81 28.82
C ILE A 163 -1.05 2.52 27.99
N ASN A 164 -0.66 3.58 27.28
CA ASN A 164 -1.53 4.27 26.35
C ASN A 164 -1.27 3.77 24.92
N ALA A 165 -2.13 2.87 24.44
CA ALA A 165 -2.04 2.31 23.09
C ALA A 165 -3.06 2.97 22.16
N GLN A 166 -2.58 3.70 21.14
CA GLN A 166 -3.40 4.19 20.03
C GLN A 166 -3.05 3.43 18.74
N ILE A 167 -4.06 2.86 18.09
CA ILE A 167 -3.91 2.16 16.81
C ILE A 167 -4.52 3.03 15.70
N SER A 168 -3.69 3.63 14.85
CA SER A 168 -4.13 4.38 13.67
C SER A 168 -4.09 3.50 12.42
N GLY A 169 -5.24 2.93 12.04
CA GLY A 169 -5.31 1.73 11.20
C GLY A 169 -5.75 1.85 9.74
N ARG A 170 -5.73 3.01 9.06
CA ARG A 170 -6.37 3.11 7.72
C ARG A 170 -5.46 3.14 6.48
N ASP A 171 -4.15 3.33 6.58
CA ASP A 171 -3.33 3.62 5.38
C ASP A 171 -2.10 2.70 5.15
N LEU A 172 -1.98 1.57 5.84
CA LEU A 172 -0.73 0.79 5.83
C LEU A 172 -0.44 0.02 4.54
N LEU A 173 -1.44 -0.25 3.68
CA LEU A 173 -1.20 -0.91 2.40
C LEU A 173 -2.17 -0.49 1.29
N LYS A 174 -1.63 -0.10 0.13
CA LYS A 174 -2.41 0.20 -1.08
C LYS A 174 -2.11 -0.81 -2.18
N VAL A 175 -3.06 -1.69 -2.46
CA VAL A 175 -3.01 -2.56 -3.64
C VAL A 175 -3.41 -1.73 -4.86
N ARG A 176 -2.56 -1.71 -5.90
CA ARG A 176 -2.81 -0.94 -7.13
C ARG A 176 -2.81 -1.87 -8.35
N SER A 177 -3.75 -1.65 -9.27
CA SER A 177 -3.73 -2.25 -10.61
C SER A 177 -3.25 -1.21 -11.63
N ASN A 178 -2.30 -1.59 -12.48
CA ASN A 178 -1.83 -0.76 -13.59
C ASN A 178 -2.60 -1.03 -14.90
N LEU A 179 -3.58 -1.95 -14.90
CA LEU A 179 -4.32 -2.33 -16.12
C LEU A 179 -5.09 -1.13 -16.72
N ASN A 180 -5.58 -0.21 -15.89
CA ASN A 180 -6.28 0.99 -16.34
C ASN A 180 -5.36 2.02 -17.04
N LYS A 181 -4.03 1.91 -16.90
CA LYS A 181 -3.07 2.79 -17.60
C LYS A 181 -2.71 2.30 -19.01
N LEU A 182 -3.11 1.08 -19.38
CA LEU A 182 -2.79 0.46 -20.68
C LEU A 182 -3.84 0.72 -21.77
N GLN A 183 -4.85 1.56 -21.51
CA GLN A 183 -5.92 1.86 -22.49
C GLN A 183 -5.48 2.70 -23.71
N VAL A 184 -4.20 3.03 -23.89
CA VAL A 184 -3.74 3.94 -24.95
C VAL A 184 -2.62 3.35 -25.79
N ILE A 185 -2.94 2.35 -26.62
CA ILE A 185 -2.46 2.31 -28.01
C ILE A 185 -3.62 1.83 -28.89
N ARG A 186 -4.73 2.58 -28.91
CA ARG A 186 -5.63 2.52 -30.07
C ARG A 186 -4.91 3.22 -31.21
N ALA A 187 -4.39 2.45 -32.17
CA ALA A 187 -3.91 2.99 -33.44
C ALA A 187 -5.05 3.81 -34.07
N LYS A 188 -4.96 5.14 -34.01
CA LYS A 188 -5.79 6.03 -34.82
C LYS A 188 -5.39 5.81 -36.27
N SER A 189 -6.18 5.04 -37.01
CA SER A 189 -6.22 5.13 -38.46
C SER A 189 -6.78 6.51 -38.82
N SER A 190 -5.88 7.49 -38.98
CA SER A 190 -6.22 8.82 -39.47
C SER A 190 -6.41 8.78 -40.99
N VAL A 191 -7.66 8.62 -41.43
CA VAL A 191 -8.15 9.34 -42.61
C VAL A 191 -8.85 10.58 -42.06
N GLN A 192 -8.15 11.73 -42.11
CA GLN A 192 -8.70 13.02 -41.69
C GLN A 192 -9.38 13.72 -42.87
N LYS A 193 -10.68 14.00 -42.73
CA LYS A 193 -11.36 15.15 -43.35
C LYS A 193 -11.72 16.13 -42.21
N PRO A 194 -11.58 17.45 -42.40
CA PRO A 194 -11.71 18.39 -41.29
C PRO A 194 -13.13 18.94 -41.10
N ALA A 195 -13.36 19.37 -39.86
CA ALA A 195 -14.30 20.38 -39.37
C ALA A 195 -15.80 20.04 -39.31
N SER A 196 -16.35 20.01 -38.09
CA SER A 196 -17.16 21.12 -37.54
C SER A 196 -17.75 20.79 -36.15
N SER A 197 -17.78 21.85 -35.31
CA SER A 197 -18.74 22.17 -34.22
C SER A 197 -18.94 21.24 -33.01
N SER A 198 -18.39 21.72 -31.88
CA SER A 198 -19.00 21.94 -30.54
C SER A 198 -19.76 20.81 -29.83
N GLU A 199 -19.32 20.47 -28.60
CA GLU A 199 -20.04 20.85 -27.37
C GLU A 199 -19.25 20.52 -26.09
N ILE A 200 -19.51 21.34 -25.07
CA ILE A 200 -18.85 21.48 -23.76
C ILE A 200 -19.56 20.58 -22.74
N PHE A 201 -18.84 20.02 -21.75
CA PHE A 201 -19.40 19.89 -20.39
C PHE A 201 -18.32 20.08 -19.32
N LEU A 202 -18.53 21.12 -18.51
CA LEU A 202 -17.86 21.42 -17.24
C LEU A 202 -18.30 20.44 -16.16
N CYS A 203 -17.42 20.10 -15.23
CA CYS A 203 -17.84 19.87 -13.84
C CYS A 203 -16.77 20.38 -12.87
N PHE A 204 -17.15 21.39 -12.09
CA PHE A 204 -16.46 21.91 -10.91
C PHE A 204 -16.72 20.97 -9.71
N CYS A 205 -15.74 20.84 -8.83
CA CYS A 205 -15.92 20.64 -7.39
C CYS A 205 -14.74 21.25 -6.62
N LEU A 206 -14.94 22.48 -6.11
CA LEU A 206 -14.59 22.93 -4.77
C LEU A 206 -15.78 23.76 -4.27
#